data_AF-A0A1T5EQU2-F1
#
_entry.id   AF-A0A1T5EQU2-F1
#
_cell.length_a   1.000
_cell.length_b   1.000
_cell.length_c   1.000
_cell.angle_alpha   90.00
_cell.angle_beta   90.00
_cell.angle_gamma   90.00
#
_symmetry.space_group_name_H-M   'P 1'
#
loop_
_entity.id
_entity.type
_entity.pdbx_description
1 polymer ?
#
loop_
_entity_poly.entity_id
_entity_poly.type
_entity_poly.pdbx_seq_one_letter_code
_entity_poly.pdbx_strand_id
1 'polypeptide(L)'
;MNKIYLAGKIVKNCWRHDIVPNLREASYVTSSRGYGIPNRWEKINHLKNTELPSISKNLTITGPFFMSNDHGSYHNEISLHALGTDIEQPNYYNGDDYRSTLRSEHIKDICLHQVSKSDYIFCWLDAKDSNPFGTIFELGFARSLNKQIILCFNSIHAMQKYKDLLSIATHVFITDSPTNGFRYLSSSLKDKYWSNLISNESILEKLTDDFLLSLNNNLHVLPSFEQINYQLNLSLHNFFDTISEIENLLEKHRKIEIIIQDDLDKDLINELLELLEAYPEQLILDTHSFFNG
;
A
#
# COMPACT_ATOMS: atom_id res chain seq x y z
N MET A 1 13.23 -2.90 14.20
CA MET A 1 12.61 -3.16 12.87
C MET A 1 11.19 -2.63 12.96
N ASN A 2 10.77 -1.79 12.01
CA ASN A 2 9.46 -1.15 12.13
C ASN A 2 8.35 -2.15 11.82
N LYS A 3 7.28 -2.10 12.61
CA LYS A 3 6.12 -2.99 12.50
C LYS A 3 4.95 -2.27 11.86
N ILE A 4 4.34 -2.90 10.87
CA ILE A 4 3.23 -2.34 10.09
C ILE A 4 2.01 -3.26 10.17
N TYR A 5 0.87 -2.66 10.51
CA TYR A 5 -0.44 -3.28 10.33
C TYR A 5 -1.04 -2.88 8.97
N LEU A 6 -1.56 -3.83 8.21
CA LEU A 6 -2.14 -3.64 6.88
C LEU A 6 -3.67 -3.54 6.95
N ALA A 7 -4.21 -2.36 7.18
CA ALA A 7 -5.65 -2.12 7.22
C ALA A 7 -6.27 -1.99 5.81
N GLY A 8 -7.56 -2.29 5.66
CA GLY A 8 -8.28 -2.26 4.36
C GLY A 8 -9.16 -3.49 4.16
N LYS A 9 -10.05 -3.49 3.15
CA LYS A 9 -10.94 -4.61 2.89
C LYS A 9 -10.15 -5.91 2.71
N ILE A 10 -10.61 -6.99 3.33
CA ILE A 10 -10.04 -8.33 3.20
C ILE A 10 -10.94 -9.14 2.26
N VAL A 11 -10.34 -9.62 1.17
CA VAL A 11 -10.99 -10.46 0.16
C VAL A 11 -10.07 -11.61 -0.24
N LYS A 12 -10.63 -12.63 -0.92
CA LYS A 12 -9.84 -13.72 -1.51
C LYS A 12 -8.78 -13.13 -2.44
N ASN A 13 -7.53 -13.57 -2.28
CA ASN A 13 -6.41 -13.14 -3.12
C ASN A 13 -6.21 -11.61 -3.13
N CYS A 14 -6.47 -10.92 -2.02
CA CYS A 14 -6.29 -9.47 -1.95
C CYS A 14 -4.81 -9.05 -2.09
N TRP A 15 -4.61 -7.76 -2.33
CA TRP A 15 -3.32 -7.09 -2.50
C TRP A 15 -2.26 -7.36 -1.42
N ARG A 16 -2.67 -7.81 -0.22
CA ARG A 16 -1.70 -8.16 0.84
C ARG A 16 -0.77 -9.28 0.40
N HIS A 17 -1.19 -10.15 -0.51
CA HIS A 17 -0.32 -11.19 -1.08
C HIS A 17 0.86 -10.60 -1.87
N ASP A 18 0.72 -9.39 -2.42
CA ASP A 18 1.79 -8.72 -3.17
C ASP A 18 2.80 -8.04 -2.25
N ILE A 19 2.42 -7.76 -1.00
CA ILE A 19 3.25 -7.09 0.00
C ILE A 19 3.87 -8.07 1.00
N VAL A 20 3.22 -9.21 1.24
CA VAL A 20 3.62 -10.16 2.27
C VAL A 20 3.90 -11.52 1.63
N PRO A 21 5.17 -11.82 1.34
CA PRO A 21 5.56 -13.16 0.91
C PRO A 21 5.05 -14.19 1.91
N ASN A 22 4.55 -15.31 1.42
CA ASN A 22 4.06 -16.42 2.24
C ASN A 22 2.90 -16.07 3.19
N LEU A 23 2.10 -15.04 2.88
CA LEU A 23 0.92 -14.67 3.68
C LEU A 23 -0.03 -15.85 3.95
N ARG A 24 -0.13 -16.81 3.02
CA ARG A 24 -0.94 -18.02 3.19
C ARG A 24 -0.39 -18.93 4.30
N GLU A 25 0.93 -19.04 4.40
CA GLU A 25 1.61 -19.92 5.33
C GLU A 25 1.44 -19.47 6.78
N ALA A 26 1.20 -18.18 7.00
CA ALA A 26 0.87 -17.61 8.31
C ALA A 26 -0.36 -18.28 8.96
N SER A 27 -1.28 -18.76 8.13
CA SER A 27 -2.48 -19.48 8.56
C SER A 27 -2.31 -21.00 8.65
N TYR A 28 -1.23 -21.55 8.08
CA TYR A 28 -1.04 -22.99 7.85
C TYR A 28 -0.79 -23.79 9.13
N VAL A 29 -0.42 -23.11 10.23
CA VAL A 29 -0.39 -23.72 11.57
C VAL A 29 -1.76 -24.29 11.97
N THR A 30 -2.84 -23.93 11.27
CA THR A 30 -4.22 -24.37 11.59
C THR A 30 -4.76 -25.49 10.71
N SER A 31 -4.02 -25.97 9.70
CA SER A 31 -4.54 -26.91 8.68
C SER A 31 -3.74 -28.21 8.48
N SER A 32 -2.73 -28.51 9.30
CA SER A 32 -1.92 -29.70 9.08
C SER A 32 -2.67 -30.98 9.50
N ARG A 33 -3.05 -31.78 8.51
CA ARG A 33 -3.52 -33.18 8.59
C ARG A 33 -2.50 -34.17 9.20
N GLY A 34 -1.63 -33.73 10.12
CA GLY A 34 -0.54 -34.55 10.65
C GLY A 34 0.09 -34.07 11.96
N TYR A 35 -0.20 -32.84 12.41
CA TYR A 35 0.10 -32.36 13.76
C TYR A 35 -1.24 -31.93 14.35
N GLY A 36 -1.57 -32.36 15.57
CA GLY A 36 -2.91 -32.21 16.15
C GLY A 36 -3.52 -30.82 15.91
N ILE A 37 -4.82 -30.78 15.60
CA ILE A 37 -5.57 -29.53 15.36
C ILE A 37 -5.33 -28.62 16.57
N PRO A 38 -4.61 -27.48 16.43
CA PRO A 38 -4.37 -26.61 17.56
C PRO A 38 -5.71 -26.13 18.11
N ASN A 39 -5.83 -26.13 19.43
CA ASN A 39 -7.04 -25.65 20.06
C ASN A 39 -7.22 -24.14 19.79
N ARG A 40 -8.41 -23.61 20.05
CA ARG A 40 -8.74 -22.20 19.81
C ARG A 40 -7.69 -21.22 20.36
N TRP A 41 -7.21 -21.48 21.58
CA TRP A 41 -6.30 -20.58 22.28
C TRP A 41 -4.91 -20.59 21.69
N GLU A 42 -4.40 -21.76 21.31
CA GLU A 42 -3.13 -21.88 20.58
C GLU A 42 -3.19 -21.11 19.27
N LYS A 43 -4.29 -21.21 18.55
CA LYS A 43 -4.53 -20.48 17.31
C LYS A 43 -4.61 -18.96 17.52
N ILE A 44 -5.34 -18.49 18.53
CA ILE A 44 -5.39 -17.07 18.89
C ILE A 44 -4.00 -16.55 19.25
N ASN A 45 -3.27 -17.28 20.10
CA ASN A 45 -1.92 -16.91 20.53
C ASN A 45 -0.94 -16.91 19.37
N HIS A 46 -1.01 -17.88 18.47
CA HIS A 46 -0.22 -17.92 17.25
C HIS A 46 -0.46 -16.68 16.40
N LEU A 47 -1.72 -16.37 16.07
CA LEU A 47 -2.07 -15.22 15.23
C LEU A 47 -1.67 -13.88 15.89
N LYS A 48 -1.88 -13.72 17.20
CA LYS A 48 -1.48 -12.52 17.97
C LYS A 48 0.04 -12.28 17.99
N ASN A 49 0.84 -13.31 17.78
CA ASN A 49 2.30 -13.24 17.85
C ASN A 49 2.99 -13.51 16.52
N THR A 50 2.23 -13.82 15.47
CA THR A 50 2.76 -13.96 14.12
C THR A 50 3.28 -12.62 13.63
N GLU A 51 4.45 -12.64 13.02
CA GLU A 51 5.10 -11.51 12.39
C GLU A 51 5.70 -12.03 11.08
N LEU A 52 5.43 -11.36 9.97
CA LEU A 52 5.88 -11.79 8.64
C LEU A 52 6.80 -10.76 8.01
N PRO A 53 7.80 -11.18 7.22
CA PRO A 53 8.53 -10.24 6.40
C PRO A 53 7.60 -9.60 5.36
N SER A 54 7.81 -8.33 5.05
CA SER A 54 7.23 -7.72 3.85
C SER A 54 8.18 -7.84 2.66
N ILE A 55 7.74 -7.38 1.48
CA ILE A 55 8.60 -7.14 0.31
C ILE A 55 9.74 -6.15 0.59
N SER A 56 9.65 -5.37 1.67
CA SER A 56 10.70 -4.46 2.13
C SER A 56 11.47 -5.07 3.30
N LYS A 57 12.77 -5.32 3.09
CA LYS A 57 13.66 -6.02 4.04
C LYS A 57 13.71 -5.44 5.46
N ASN A 58 13.27 -4.20 5.69
CA ASN A 58 13.33 -3.51 6.99
C ASN A 58 11.98 -3.38 7.70
N LEU A 59 10.92 -3.95 7.10
CA LEU A 59 9.56 -3.82 7.59
C LEU A 59 8.97 -5.20 7.87
N THR A 60 8.38 -5.31 9.05
CA THR A 60 7.68 -6.50 9.53
C THR A 60 6.19 -6.24 9.54
N ILE A 61 5.40 -7.19 9.05
CA ILE A 61 3.94 -7.13 9.07
C ILE A 61 3.42 -7.86 10.29
N THR A 62 2.50 -7.22 11.00
CA THR A 62 1.88 -7.77 12.22
C THR A 62 0.46 -8.28 11.99
N GLY A 63 -0.18 -7.93 10.86
CA GLY A 63 -1.53 -8.36 10.53
C GLY A 63 -2.28 -7.35 9.66
N PRO A 64 -3.60 -7.52 9.48
CA PRO A 64 -4.37 -8.69 9.85
C PRO A 64 -3.94 -9.88 8.99
N PHE A 65 -3.78 -11.05 9.63
CA PHE A 65 -3.62 -12.32 8.91
C PHE A 65 -4.98 -13.00 8.79
N PHE A 66 -5.32 -13.42 7.59
CA PHE A 66 -6.56 -14.16 7.33
C PHE A 66 -6.26 -15.65 7.18
N MET A 67 -7.21 -16.49 7.60
CA MET A 67 -7.20 -17.90 7.17
C MET A 67 -7.79 -17.96 5.78
N SER A 68 -6.95 -18.34 4.83
CA SER A 68 -7.42 -18.78 3.53
C SER A 68 -7.33 -20.30 3.54
N ASN A 69 -8.46 -20.99 3.43
CA ASN A 69 -8.42 -22.11 2.51
C ASN A 69 -8.40 -21.49 1.10
N ASP A 70 -7.57 -22.02 0.23
CA ASP A 70 -7.47 -21.74 -1.20
C ASP A 70 -8.82 -21.92 -1.93
N HIS A 71 -9.78 -22.59 -1.31
CA HIS A 71 -11.11 -22.85 -1.87
C HIS A 71 -12.04 -21.63 -1.75
N GLY A 72 -11.66 -20.59 -1.01
CA GLY A 72 -12.46 -19.36 -0.90
C GLY A 72 -13.67 -19.47 0.03
N SER A 73 -13.80 -20.58 0.75
CA SER A 73 -14.94 -20.87 1.63
C SER A 73 -15.14 -19.85 2.76
N TYR A 74 -14.10 -19.06 3.04
CA TYR A 74 -14.07 -18.04 4.09
C TYR A 74 -14.21 -16.61 3.55
N HIS A 75 -14.57 -16.46 2.26
CA HIS A 75 -14.68 -15.17 1.58
C HIS A 75 -16.03 -15.08 0.86
N ASN A 76 -17.10 -14.67 1.56
CA ASN A 76 -18.39 -14.34 0.94
C ASN A 76 -18.52 -12.83 0.73
N GLU A 77 -19.46 -12.37 -0.11
CA GLU A 77 -19.68 -10.93 -0.38
C GLU A 77 -20.07 -10.14 0.89
N ILE A 78 -20.61 -10.83 1.89
CA ILE A 78 -21.02 -10.30 3.19
C ILE A 78 -19.82 -10.14 4.15
N SER A 79 -18.61 -10.55 3.71
CA SER A 79 -17.33 -10.68 4.42
C SER A 79 -17.24 -9.89 5.74
N LEU A 80 -17.42 -10.62 6.85
CA LEU A 80 -16.95 -10.25 8.18
C LEU A 80 -15.43 -10.12 8.11
N HIS A 81 -14.89 -9.03 8.66
CA HIS A 81 -13.49 -8.64 8.58
C HIS A 81 -12.58 -9.75 9.16
N ALA A 82 -12.10 -10.64 8.29
CA ALA A 82 -11.50 -11.93 8.64
C ALA A 82 -12.38 -12.85 9.51
N LEU A 83 -12.50 -14.14 9.14
CA LEU A 83 -12.81 -15.30 10.02
C LEU A 83 -13.98 -15.26 11.03
N GLY A 84 -14.84 -14.26 11.05
CA GLY A 84 -16.09 -14.32 11.81
C GLY A 84 -17.07 -15.21 11.07
N THR A 85 -17.47 -16.34 11.66
CA THR A 85 -18.79 -16.91 11.35
C THR A 85 -19.71 -16.47 12.48
N ASP A 86 -20.56 -15.47 12.26
CA ASP A 86 -21.65 -15.15 13.20
C ASP A 86 -22.76 -16.22 13.15
N ILE A 87 -22.68 -17.12 12.18
CA ILE A 87 -23.68 -18.16 12.02
C ILE A 87 -23.26 -19.35 12.88
N GLU A 88 -24.12 -19.67 13.85
CA GLU A 88 -24.35 -21.04 14.33
C GLU A 88 -24.78 -21.93 13.15
N GLN A 89 -23.95 -22.11 12.11
CA GLN A 89 -24.16 -23.17 11.12
C GLN A 89 -23.30 -24.35 11.56
N PRO A 90 -23.88 -25.34 12.25
CA PRO A 90 -23.11 -26.47 12.77
C PRO A 90 -22.67 -27.42 11.64
N ASN A 91 -23.00 -27.15 10.37
CA ASN A 91 -23.24 -28.24 9.43
C ASN A 91 -22.64 -28.10 8.02
N TYR A 92 -21.80 -27.10 7.69
CA TYR A 92 -21.23 -27.04 6.33
C TYR A 92 -19.86 -27.70 6.15
N TYR A 93 -19.19 -28.09 7.24
CA TYR A 93 -17.98 -28.90 7.18
C TYR A 93 -18.16 -30.15 8.04
N ASN A 94 -18.32 -31.29 7.37
CA ASN A 94 -18.37 -32.63 7.95
C ASN A 94 -17.26 -32.84 9.00
N GLY A 95 -17.59 -32.69 10.28
CA GLY A 95 -16.75 -33.14 11.39
C GLY A 95 -15.61 -32.22 11.85
N ASP A 96 -15.52 -30.97 11.37
CA ASP A 96 -14.55 -30.02 11.93
C ASP A 96 -15.04 -29.52 13.30
N ASP A 97 -14.25 -29.81 14.34
CA ASP A 97 -14.57 -29.49 15.73
C ASP A 97 -14.81 -27.98 15.90
N TYR A 98 -16.04 -27.59 16.26
CA TYR A 98 -16.48 -26.23 16.59
C TYR A 98 -15.55 -25.53 17.60
N ARG A 99 -14.76 -26.31 18.35
CA ARG A 99 -13.72 -25.82 19.26
C ARG A 99 -12.57 -25.12 18.55
N SER A 100 -12.32 -25.33 17.26
CA SER A 100 -11.21 -24.73 16.49
C SER A 100 -11.60 -23.45 15.71
N THR A 101 -12.90 -23.18 15.56
CA THR A 101 -13.42 -22.01 14.85
C THR A 101 -13.22 -20.74 15.68
N LEU A 102 -12.70 -19.70 15.04
CA LEU A 102 -12.58 -18.37 15.63
C LEU A 102 -13.93 -17.65 15.49
N ARG A 103 -14.25 -16.82 16.47
CA ARG A 103 -15.47 -16.00 16.47
C ARG A 103 -15.09 -14.57 16.13
N SER A 104 -16.05 -13.76 15.71
CA SER A 104 -15.86 -12.35 15.39
C SER A 104 -15.18 -11.59 16.54
N GLU A 105 -15.47 -11.93 17.80
CA GLU A 105 -14.79 -11.32 18.97
C GLU A 105 -13.32 -11.71 19.05
N HIS A 106 -12.98 -12.98 18.77
CA HIS A 106 -11.59 -13.43 18.77
C HIS A 106 -10.79 -12.75 17.66
N ILE A 107 -11.39 -12.56 16.48
CA ILE A 107 -10.75 -11.86 15.38
C ILE A 107 -10.53 -10.40 15.71
N LYS A 108 -11.55 -9.73 16.24
CA LYS A 108 -11.41 -8.37 16.78
C LYS A 108 -10.25 -8.30 17.78
N ASP A 109 -10.18 -9.21 18.75
CA ASP A 109 -9.11 -9.21 19.77
C ASP A 109 -7.72 -9.48 19.18
N ILE A 110 -7.63 -10.29 18.11
CA ILE A 110 -6.39 -10.52 17.37
C ILE A 110 -5.97 -9.23 16.65
N CYS A 111 -6.87 -8.62 15.87
CA CYS A 111 -6.61 -7.38 15.13
C CYS A 111 -6.19 -6.25 16.06
N LEU A 112 -6.93 -6.01 17.15
CA LEU A 112 -6.60 -4.97 18.14
C LEU A 112 -5.22 -5.21 18.77
N HIS A 113 -4.89 -6.46 19.10
CA HIS A 113 -3.57 -6.80 19.62
C HIS A 113 -2.46 -6.53 18.60
N GLN A 114 -2.67 -6.89 17.35
CA GLN A 114 -1.70 -6.65 16.26
C GLN A 114 -1.53 -5.15 15.98
N VAL A 115 -2.62 -4.38 15.95
CA VAL A 115 -2.60 -2.90 15.86
C VAL A 115 -1.81 -2.30 17.02
N SER A 116 -2.00 -2.79 18.25
CA SER A 116 -1.30 -2.29 19.43
C SER A 116 0.21 -2.48 19.35
N LYS A 117 0.67 -3.57 18.70
CA LYS A 117 2.08 -3.91 18.52
C LYS A 117 2.75 -3.21 17.33
N SER A 118 1.96 -2.62 16.43
CA SER A 118 2.49 -1.92 15.26
C SER A 118 2.99 -0.53 15.59
N ASP A 119 3.96 -0.05 14.83
CA ASP A 119 4.40 1.34 14.85
C ASP A 119 3.56 2.18 13.87
N TYR A 120 3.24 1.58 12.72
CA TYR A 120 2.51 2.22 11.62
C TYR A 120 1.29 1.40 11.22
N ILE A 121 0.24 2.10 10.77
CA ILE A 121 -0.91 1.51 10.11
C ILE A 121 -0.87 1.93 8.65
N PHE A 122 -0.71 0.98 7.75
CA PHE A 122 -0.86 1.19 6.33
C PHE A 122 -2.28 0.78 5.94
N CYS A 123 -3.11 1.72 5.48
CA CYS A 123 -4.50 1.48 5.14
C CYS A 123 -4.74 1.70 3.65
N TRP A 124 -5.21 0.67 2.95
CA TRP A 124 -5.69 0.79 1.57
C TRP A 124 -7.21 0.90 1.52
N LEU A 125 -7.71 1.93 0.82
CA LEU A 125 -9.12 2.18 0.63
C LEU A 125 -9.43 2.41 -0.86
N ASP A 126 -10.23 1.50 -1.43
CA ASP A 126 -10.70 1.59 -2.81
C ASP A 126 -12.09 2.26 -2.89
N ALA A 127 -12.33 3.03 -3.95
CA ALA A 127 -13.66 3.58 -4.25
C ALA A 127 -14.73 2.48 -4.37
N LYS A 128 -14.35 1.30 -4.87
CA LYS A 128 -15.22 0.14 -5.06
C LYS A 128 -15.51 -0.61 -3.76
N ASP A 129 -14.71 -0.41 -2.71
CA ASP A 129 -14.94 -1.09 -1.44
C ASP A 129 -16.28 -0.63 -0.83
N SER A 130 -17.15 -1.58 -0.51
CA SER A 130 -18.36 -1.29 0.25
C SER A 130 -18.08 -1.44 1.75
N ASN A 131 -18.40 -0.39 2.49
CA ASN A 131 -18.51 -0.36 3.96
C ASN A 131 -17.38 -1.09 4.71
N PRO A 132 -16.14 -0.55 4.73
CA PRO A 132 -15.01 -1.17 5.43
C PRO A 132 -15.09 -0.94 6.96
N PHE A 133 -16.21 -1.27 7.62
CA PHE A 133 -16.47 -0.96 9.03
C PHE A 133 -15.39 -1.46 9.99
N GLY A 134 -14.91 -2.68 9.82
CA GLY A 134 -13.83 -3.21 10.66
C GLY A 134 -12.52 -2.42 10.47
N THR A 135 -12.22 -1.98 9.25
CA THR A 135 -11.05 -1.11 8.98
C THR A 135 -11.22 0.24 9.67
N ILE A 136 -12.42 0.83 9.59
CA ILE A 136 -12.71 2.12 10.27
C ILE A 136 -12.54 1.96 11.79
N PHE A 137 -13.02 0.85 12.36
CA PHE A 137 -12.84 0.54 13.78
C PHE A 137 -11.37 0.37 14.17
N GLU A 138 -10.59 -0.39 13.37
CA GLU A 138 -9.15 -0.57 13.57
C GLU A 138 -8.40 0.78 13.53
N LEU A 139 -8.74 1.66 12.59
CA LEU A 139 -8.15 3.00 12.48
C LEU A 139 -8.49 3.88 13.68
N GLY A 140 -9.75 3.85 14.15
CA GLY A 140 -10.15 4.55 15.37
C GLY A 140 -9.38 4.07 16.60
N PHE A 141 -9.19 2.76 16.75
CA PHE A 141 -8.37 2.20 17.82
C PHE A 141 -6.88 2.56 17.67
N ALA A 142 -6.33 2.50 16.47
CA ALA A 142 -4.95 2.92 16.23
C ALA A 142 -4.74 4.41 16.58
N ARG A 143 -5.72 5.26 16.27
CA ARG A 143 -5.69 6.68 16.61
C ARG A 143 -5.67 6.89 18.12
N SER A 144 -6.46 6.15 18.89
CA SER A 144 -6.47 6.26 20.36
C SER A 144 -5.13 5.86 21.00
N LEU A 145 -4.34 5.04 20.30
CA LEU A 145 -2.98 4.65 20.68
C LEU A 145 -1.89 5.56 20.10
N ASN A 146 -2.25 6.68 19.47
CA ASN A 146 -1.32 7.61 18.79
C ASN A 146 -0.42 6.92 17.75
N LYS A 147 -0.93 5.89 17.06
CA LYS A 147 -0.18 5.25 15.97
C LYS A 147 -0.06 6.18 14.77
N GLN A 148 1.00 5.98 13.98
CA GLN A 148 1.17 6.67 12.71
C GLN A 148 0.24 6.03 11.67
N ILE A 149 -0.74 6.79 11.18
CA ILE A 149 -1.75 6.27 10.24
C ILE A 149 -1.44 6.79 8.84
N ILE A 150 -1.25 5.86 7.92
CA ILE A 150 -1.03 6.13 6.51
C ILE A 150 -2.27 5.68 5.76
N LEU A 151 -3.00 6.63 5.18
CA LEU A 151 -4.11 6.34 4.29
C LEU A 151 -3.64 6.36 2.84
N CYS A 152 -3.93 5.30 2.11
CA CYS A 152 -3.65 5.17 0.70
C CYS A 152 -4.97 4.94 -0.04
N PHE A 153 -5.20 5.74 -1.07
CA PHE A 153 -6.40 5.72 -1.89
C PHE A 153 -6.06 5.40 -3.33
N ASN A 154 -6.94 4.66 -4.01
CA ASN A 154 -6.78 4.37 -5.43
C ASN A 154 -7.16 5.55 -6.35
N SER A 155 -7.82 6.57 -5.80
CA SER A 155 -8.34 7.72 -6.54
C SER A 155 -8.75 8.85 -5.61
N ILE A 156 -8.88 10.06 -6.15
CA ILE A 156 -9.50 11.21 -5.47
C ILE A 156 -10.93 10.87 -5.03
N HIS A 157 -11.68 10.13 -5.87
CA HIS A 157 -13.04 9.74 -5.54
C HIS A 157 -13.11 8.86 -4.29
N ALA A 158 -12.19 7.88 -4.14
CA ALA A 158 -12.07 7.10 -2.93
C ALA A 158 -11.75 7.98 -1.72
N MET A 159 -10.79 8.90 -1.86
CA MET A 159 -10.44 9.83 -0.79
C MET A 159 -11.63 10.68 -0.33
N GLN A 160 -12.40 11.24 -1.27
CA GLN A 160 -13.61 12.01 -0.97
C GLN A 160 -14.68 11.16 -0.27
N LYS A 161 -14.88 9.92 -0.72
CA LYS A 161 -15.80 8.97 -0.10
C LYS A 161 -15.45 8.68 1.36
N TYR A 162 -14.15 8.67 1.70
CA TYR A 162 -13.66 8.40 3.05
C TYR A 162 -13.06 9.64 3.73
N LYS A 163 -13.51 10.85 3.36
CA LYS A 163 -12.93 12.12 3.82
C LYS A 163 -12.87 12.27 5.34
N ASP A 164 -13.81 11.65 6.07
CA ASP A 164 -13.87 11.75 7.53
C ASP A 164 -12.65 11.11 8.21
N LEU A 165 -12.00 10.15 7.53
CA LEU A 165 -10.78 9.49 8.01
C LEU A 165 -9.53 10.37 7.85
N LEU A 166 -9.57 11.44 7.06
CA LEU A 166 -8.40 12.31 6.84
C LEU A 166 -7.95 12.99 8.13
N SER A 167 -8.90 13.30 9.02
CA SER A 167 -8.63 13.92 10.32
C SER A 167 -7.76 13.08 11.27
N ILE A 168 -7.68 11.77 11.05
CA ILE A 168 -6.88 10.84 11.87
C ILE A 168 -5.60 10.37 11.18
N ALA A 169 -5.43 10.69 9.88
CA ALA A 169 -4.27 10.31 9.11
C ALA A 169 -3.05 11.16 9.49
N THR A 170 -1.89 10.52 9.60
CA THR A 170 -0.61 11.24 9.59
C THR A 170 -0.19 11.56 8.16
N HIS A 171 -0.37 10.62 7.24
CA HIS A 171 -0.01 10.78 5.83
C HIS A 171 -1.14 10.27 4.95
N VAL A 172 -1.33 10.93 3.82
CA VAL A 172 -2.33 10.56 2.82
C VAL A 172 -1.64 10.38 1.48
N PHE A 173 -1.90 9.28 0.82
CA PHE A 173 -1.39 8.96 -0.50
C PHE A 173 -2.55 8.68 -1.46
N ILE A 174 -2.43 9.18 -2.69
CA ILE A 174 -3.24 8.73 -3.82
C ILE A 174 -2.31 8.00 -4.77
N THR A 175 -2.55 6.73 -5.06
CA THR A 175 -1.69 5.88 -5.91
C THR A 175 -2.53 4.85 -6.65
N ASP A 176 -2.03 4.31 -7.75
CA ASP A 176 -2.69 3.30 -8.58
C ASP A 176 -2.81 1.92 -7.91
N SER A 177 -1.91 1.60 -6.97
CA SER A 177 -1.89 0.30 -6.31
C SER A 177 -1.43 0.36 -4.84
N PRO A 178 -1.92 -0.56 -4.00
CA PRO A 178 -1.49 -0.68 -2.61
C PRO A 178 0.00 -1.03 -2.49
N THR A 179 0.53 -1.85 -3.40
CA THR A 179 1.95 -2.23 -3.43
C THR A 179 2.83 -1.01 -3.65
N ASN A 180 2.43 -0.09 -4.54
CA ASN A 180 3.16 1.14 -4.79
C ASN A 180 3.11 2.04 -3.56
N GLY A 181 1.93 2.30 -3.01
CA GLY A 181 1.79 3.05 -1.75
C GLY A 181 2.66 2.48 -0.63
N PHE A 182 2.75 1.15 -0.51
CA PHE A 182 3.59 0.50 0.50
C PHE A 182 5.09 0.68 0.22
N ARG A 183 5.52 0.60 -1.05
CA ARG A 183 6.92 0.88 -1.43
C ARG A 183 7.31 2.31 -1.08
N TYR A 184 6.44 3.29 -1.35
CA TYR A 184 6.68 4.68 -0.98
C TYR A 184 6.83 4.85 0.53
N LEU A 185 5.89 4.31 1.32
CA LEU A 185 6.02 4.27 2.78
C LEU A 185 7.38 3.67 3.20
N SER A 186 7.76 2.54 2.60
CA SER A 186 9.02 1.88 2.93
C SER A 186 10.26 2.71 2.61
N SER A 187 10.24 3.50 1.55
CA SER A 187 11.36 4.38 1.19
C SER A 187 11.39 5.60 2.12
N SER A 188 10.26 6.27 2.35
CA SER A 188 10.18 7.43 3.25
C SER A 188 10.62 7.11 4.70
N LEU A 189 10.36 5.89 5.17
CA LEU A 189 10.83 5.43 6.48
C LEU A 189 12.35 5.21 6.56
N LYS A 190 13.04 4.96 5.44
CA LYS A 190 14.51 4.86 5.40
C LYS A 190 15.16 6.23 5.43
N ASP A 191 14.62 7.15 4.64
CA ASP A 191 15.30 8.41 4.36
C ASP A 191 14.97 9.50 5.39
N LYS A 192 14.05 9.25 6.34
CA LYS A 192 13.55 10.22 7.33
C LYS A 192 13.00 11.53 6.74
N TYR A 193 12.96 11.66 5.42
CA TYR A 193 12.45 12.82 4.70
C TYR A 193 11.16 12.47 3.98
N TRP A 194 10.06 12.99 4.50
CA TRP A 194 8.73 12.94 3.87
C TRP A 194 8.49 14.13 2.92
N SER A 195 9.45 15.05 2.82
CA SER A 195 9.28 16.39 2.22
C SER A 195 9.31 16.45 0.69
N ASN A 196 9.72 15.38 0.00
CA ASN A 196 10.04 15.43 -1.44
C ASN A 196 9.04 14.68 -2.33
N LEU A 197 7.86 14.34 -1.81
CA LEU A 197 6.84 13.71 -2.64
C LEU A 197 6.12 14.74 -3.50
N ILE A 198 6.42 14.70 -4.80
CA ILE A 198 5.84 15.51 -5.87
C ILE A 198 4.31 15.46 -5.76
N SER A 199 3.68 16.57 -5.40
CA SER A 199 2.25 16.75 -5.55
C SER A 199 1.94 17.04 -7.01
N ASN A 200 1.17 16.18 -7.68
CA ASN A 200 0.67 16.51 -9.01
C ASN A 200 -0.29 17.71 -8.90
N GLU A 201 0.15 18.89 -9.32
CA GLU A 201 -0.59 20.17 -9.17
C GLU A 201 -1.99 20.10 -9.80
N SER A 202 -2.14 19.38 -10.92
CA SER A 202 -3.44 19.20 -11.61
C SER A 202 -4.49 18.43 -10.77
N ILE A 203 -4.04 17.66 -9.78
CA ILE A 203 -4.91 16.94 -8.84
C ILE A 203 -5.29 17.84 -7.66
N LEU A 204 -4.38 18.72 -7.23
CA LEU A 204 -4.67 19.70 -6.17
C LEU A 204 -5.72 20.72 -6.61
N GLU A 205 -5.70 21.16 -7.88
CA GLU A 205 -6.70 22.09 -8.44
C GLU A 205 -8.13 21.53 -8.42
N LYS A 206 -8.31 20.20 -8.39
CA LYS A 206 -9.63 19.55 -8.31
C LYS A 206 -10.16 19.42 -6.88
N LEU A 207 -9.36 19.77 -5.88
CA LEU A 207 -9.74 19.74 -4.47
C LEU A 207 -10.17 21.15 -4.05
N THR A 208 -11.34 21.27 -3.41
CA THR A 208 -11.83 22.56 -2.90
C THR A 208 -10.91 23.10 -1.81
N ASP A 209 -10.76 24.42 -1.69
CA ASP A 209 -9.87 25.09 -0.71
C ASP A 209 -10.10 24.62 0.75
N ASP A 210 -11.35 24.44 1.17
CA ASP A 210 -11.71 23.91 2.50
C ASP A 210 -11.14 22.51 2.77
N PHE A 211 -10.97 21.71 1.72
CA PHE A 211 -10.46 20.34 1.79
C PHE A 211 -8.94 20.33 1.94
N LEU A 212 -8.24 21.20 1.19
CA LEU A 212 -6.79 21.36 1.30
C LEU A 212 -6.37 21.89 2.67
N LEU A 213 -7.15 22.81 3.25
CA LEU A 213 -6.96 23.32 4.61
C LEU A 213 -7.00 22.21 5.68
N SER A 214 -7.81 21.16 5.47
CA SER A 214 -7.92 20.04 6.41
C SER A 214 -6.70 19.08 6.37
N LEU A 215 -5.96 19.06 5.25
CA LEU A 215 -4.89 18.10 4.99
C LEU A 215 -3.50 18.56 5.44
N ASN A 216 -3.37 19.81 5.93
CA ASN A 216 -2.24 20.34 6.72
C ASN A 216 -0.86 19.74 6.33
N ASN A 217 -0.44 19.94 5.08
CA ASN A 217 0.85 19.54 4.49
C ASN A 217 1.17 18.03 4.35
N ASN A 218 0.20 17.12 4.56
CA ASN A 218 0.46 15.67 4.56
C ASN A 218 -0.21 14.90 3.40
N LEU A 219 -0.71 15.61 2.39
CA LEU A 219 -1.24 15.00 1.17
C LEU A 219 -0.12 14.77 0.16
N HIS A 220 -0.01 13.52 -0.28
CA HIS A 220 0.91 13.09 -1.31
C HIS A 220 0.14 12.45 -2.46
N VAL A 221 0.42 12.89 -3.68
CA VAL A 221 -0.21 12.35 -4.88
C VAL A 221 0.87 11.66 -5.68
N LEU A 222 0.81 10.34 -5.73
CA LEU A 222 1.86 9.53 -6.33
C LEU A 222 1.55 9.24 -7.80
N PRO A 223 2.54 9.35 -8.69
CA PRO A 223 2.40 8.86 -10.04
C PRO A 223 2.27 7.31 -10.03
N SER A 224 1.64 6.76 -11.07
CA SER A 224 1.56 5.30 -11.26
C SER A 224 2.96 4.73 -11.53
N PHE A 225 3.26 3.48 -11.12
CA PHE A 225 4.60 2.89 -11.41
C PHE A 225 4.83 2.64 -12.91
N GLU A 226 3.76 2.64 -13.72
CA GLU A 226 3.86 2.62 -15.20
C GLU A 226 4.26 3.98 -15.77
N GLN A 227 4.18 5.04 -14.96
CA GLN A 227 4.56 6.41 -15.26
C GLN A 227 5.43 6.93 -14.11
N ILE A 228 6.59 6.31 -13.84
CA ILE A 228 7.57 6.98 -12.98
C ILE A 228 8.13 8.13 -13.81
N ASN A 229 7.51 9.29 -13.65
CA ASN A 229 8.00 10.53 -14.22
C ASN A 229 9.17 10.97 -13.35
N TYR A 230 10.39 10.70 -13.82
CA TYR A 230 11.55 11.32 -13.24
C TYR A 230 11.55 12.77 -13.75
N GLN A 231 11.10 13.70 -12.91
CA GLN A 231 11.44 15.12 -13.09
C GLN A 231 12.91 15.28 -12.71
N LEU A 232 13.78 15.00 -13.67
CA LEU A 232 15.17 15.42 -13.59
C LEU A 232 15.19 16.91 -13.95
N ASN A 233 15.48 17.77 -12.95
CA ASN A 233 15.85 19.14 -13.23
C ASN A 233 17.26 19.14 -13.82
N LEU A 234 17.32 19.03 -15.14
CA LEU A 234 18.55 19.07 -15.92
C LEU A 234 19.11 20.50 -15.89
N SER A 235 19.98 20.79 -14.92
CA SER A 235 20.85 21.96 -15.00
C SER A 235 22.14 21.59 -15.74
N LEU A 236 22.65 22.52 -16.56
CA LEU A 236 23.87 22.37 -17.38
C LEU A 236 25.13 21.90 -16.62
N HIS A 237 25.14 21.91 -15.29
CA HIS A 237 26.33 21.61 -14.50
C HIS A 237 26.65 20.12 -14.30
N ASN A 238 25.74 19.18 -14.58
CA ASN A 238 25.94 17.73 -14.34
C ASN A 238 25.65 16.87 -15.59
N PHE A 239 26.05 17.34 -16.77
CA PHE A 239 25.77 16.74 -18.08
C PHE A 239 26.03 15.22 -18.17
N PHE A 240 27.26 14.77 -17.91
CA PHE A 240 27.65 13.36 -18.07
C PHE A 240 27.09 12.44 -16.99
N ASP A 241 26.95 12.95 -15.76
CA ASP A 241 26.39 12.17 -14.66
C ASP A 241 24.91 11.86 -14.91
N THR A 242 24.19 12.78 -15.57
CA THR A 242 22.77 12.62 -15.86
C THR A 242 22.50 11.52 -16.88
N ILE A 243 23.29 11.42 -17.95
CA ILE A 243 23.09 10.42 -19.00
C ILE A 243 23.35 9.01 -18.45
N SER A 244 24.44 8.81 -17.72
CA SER A 244 24.71 7.52 -17.07
C SER A 244 23.69 7.15 -15.97
N GLU A 245 23.06 8.12 -15.32
CA GLU A 245 21.94 7.87 -14.41
C GLU A 245 20.68 7.46 -15.17
N ILE A 246 20.35 8.12 -16.28
CA ILE A 246 19.22 7.77 -17.14
C ILE A 246 19.38 6.34 -17.69
N GLU A 247 20.57 5.97 -18.18
CA GLU A 247 20.86 4.60 -18.63
C GLU A 247 20.68 3.58 -17.50
N ASN A 248 21.23 3.86 -16.31
CA ASN A 248 21.06 3.00 -15.14
C ASN A 248 19.59 2.83 -14.73
N LEU A 249 18.77 3.87 -14.94
CA LEU A 249 17.34 3.80 -14.68
C LEU A 249 16.62 3.00 -15.78
N LEU A 250 16.96 3.18 -17.05
CA LEU A 250 16.41 2.42 -18.18
C LEU A 250 16.69 0.91 -18.03
N GLU A 251 17.87 0.54 -17.51
CA GLU A 251 18.17 -0.87 -17.20
C GLU A 251 17.27 -1.47 -16.10
N LYS A 252 16.75 -0.64 -15.19
CA LYS A 252 16.00 -1.07 -14.00
C LYS A 252 14.49 -0.91 -14.13
N HIS A 253 14.03 -0.05 -15.03
CA HIS A 253 12.64 0.36 -15.15
C HIS A 253 12.11 0.09 -16.55
N ARG A 254 10.83 -0.28 -16.66
CA ARG A 254 10.20 -0.58 -17.97
C ARG A 254 9.88 0.66 -18.80
N LYS A 255 9.72 1.81 -18.16
CA LYS A 255 9.31 3.06 -18.79
C LYS A 255 9.72 4.26 -17.94
N ILE A 256 10.26 5.28 -18.59
CA ILE A 256 10.76 6.53 -18.00
C ILE A 256 10.25 7.68 -18.86
N GLU A 257 9.66 8.67 -18.20
CA GLU A 257 9.30 9.95 -18.83
C GLU A 257 10.25 11.03 -18.30
N ILE A 258 10.95 11.72 -19.22
CA ILE A 258 11.82 12.85 -18.94
C ILE A 258 11.09 14.12 -19.37
N ILE A 259 10.86 15.01 -18.40
CA ILE A 259 10.27 16.33 -18.64
C ILE A 259 11.39 17.36 -18.63
N ILE A 260 11.54 18.08 -19.74
CA ILE A 260 12.58 19.10 -19.88
C ILE A 260 11.97 20.48 -19.58
N GLN A 261 12.44 21.13 -18.51
CA GLN A 261 11.90 22.42 -18.05
C GLN A 261 12.69 23.64 -18.54
N ASP A 262 13.97 23.47 -18.89
CA ASP A 262 14.88 24.53 -19.32
C ASP A 262 15.43 24.27 -20.73
N ASP A 263 15.97 25.31 -21.36
CA ASP A 263 16.69 25.20 -22.64
C ASP A 263 17.91 24.29 -22.46
N LEU A 264 17.91 23.15 -23.15
CA LEU A 264 19.06 22.24 -23.20
C LEU A 264 20.04 22.69 -24.28
N ASP A 265 21.33 22.48 -24.02
CA ASP A 265 22.34 22.61 -25.06
C ASP A 265 22.12 21.54 -26.15
N LYS A 266 22.47 21.86 -27.40
CA LYS A 266 22.33 20.98 -28.56
C LYS A 266 23.01 19.64 -28.37
N ASP A 267 24.15 19.62 -27.66
CA ASP A 267 24.88 18.39 -27.37
C ASP A 267 24.06 17.45 -26.46
N LEU A 268 23.33 17.99 -25.47
CA LEU A 268 22.48 17.20 -24.57
C LEU A 268 21.23 16.69 -25.29
N ILE A 269 20.68 17.50 -26.19
CA ILE A 269 19.57 17.10 -27.05
C ILE A 269 19.98 15.93 -27.93
N ASN A 270 21.17 15.98 -28.53
CA ASN A 270 21.66 14.90 -29.39
C ASN A 270 21.84 13.59 -28.59
N GLU A 271 22.43 13.64 -27.39
CA GLU A 271 22.59 12.44 -26.55
C GLU A 271 21.25 11.88 -26.07
N LEU A 272 20.28 12.74 -25.70
CA LEU A 272 18.92 12.29 -25.35
C LEU A 272 18.19 11.68 -26.56
N LEU A 273 18.42 12.18 -27.77
CA LEU A 273 17.90 11.60 -29.00
C LEU A 273 18.53 10.24 -29.30
N GLU A 274 19.84 10.08 -29.09
CA GLU A 274 20.52 8.78 -29.20
C GLU A 274 19.96 7.76 -28.20
N LEU A 275 19.67 8.17 -26.95
CA LEU A 275 19.01 7.32 -25.96
C LEU A 275 17.56 6.99 -26.35
N LEU A 276 16.80 7.93 -26.90
CA LEU A 276 15.46 7.68 -27.43
C LEU A 276 15.48 6.67 -28.58
N GLU A 277 16.47 6.74 -29.47
CA GLU A 277 16.66 5.78 -30.55
C GLU A 277 17.05 4.39 -30.02
N ALA A 278 17.87 4.33 -28.97
CA ALA A 278 18.24 3.06 -28.34
C ALA A 278 17.09 2.42 -27.53
N TYR A 279 16.20 3.22 -26.94
CA TYR A 279 15.14 2.78 -26.03
C TYR A 279 13.74 3.35 -26.37
N PRO A 280 13.23 3.20 -27.60
CA PRO A 280 12.06 3.94 -28.10
C PRO A 280 10.73 3.57 -27.41
N GLU A 281 10.63 2.37 -26.82
CA GLU A 281 9.43 1.94 -26.08
C GLU A 281 9.51 2.25 -24.58
N GLN A 282 10.71 2.58 -24.08
CA GLN A 282 10.98 2.76 -22.65
C GLN A 282 11.20 4.21 -22.28
N LEU A 283 11.54 5.09 -23.22
CA LEU A 283 11.82 6.49 -22.96
C LEU A 283 10.79 7.39 -23.65
N ILE A 284 10.11 8.25 -22.88
CA ILE A 284 9.25 9.32 -23.38
C ILE A 284 9.92 10.65 -23.02
N LEU A 285 10.04 11.53 -24.01
CA LEU A 285 10.61 12.86 -23.84
C LEU A 285 9.51 13.90 -24.07
N ASP A 286 9.18 14.64 -23.03
CA ASP A 286 8.16 15.69 -23.06
C ASP A 286 8.83 17.08 -23.11
N THR A 287 8.65 17.78 -24.22
CA THR A 287 9.28 19.05 -24.56
C THR A 287 8.25 20.18 -24.60
N HIS A 288 7.46 20.31 -23.55
CA HIS A 288 6.39 21.31 -23.47
C HIS A 288 6.82 22.79 -23.69
N SER A 289 8.13 23.09 -23.64
CA SER A 289 8.70 24.44 -23.82
C SER A 289 9.43 24.68 -25.16
N PHE A 290 9.74 23.66 -25.98
CA PHE A 290 10.66 23.83 -27.13
C PHE A 290 10.08 24.54 -28.37
N PHE A 291 8.77 24.57 -28.55
CA PHE A 291 8.15 25.00 -29.82
C PHE A 291 7.41 26.34 -29.78
N ASN A 292 7.59 27.14 -28.72
CA ASN A 292 6.99 28.48 -28.61
C ASN A 292 7.99 29.64 -28.88
N GLY A 293 9.11 29.38 -29.54
CA GLY A 293 10.10 30.38 -29.97
C GLY A 293 10.29 30.41 -31.48
#